data_AF-A0A7D9J9V1-F1
#
_entry.id   AF-A0A7D9J9V1-F1
#
_cell.length_a   1.000
_cell.length_b   1.000
_cell.length_c   1.000
_cell.angle_alpha   90.00
_cell.angle_beta   90.00
_cell.angle_gamma   90.00
#
_symmetry.space_group_name_H-M   'P 1'
#
loop_
_entity.id
_entity.type
_entity.pdbx_description
1 polymer ?
#
loop_
_entity_poly.entity_id
_entity_poly.type
_entity_poly.pdbx_seq_one_letter_code
_entity_poly.pdbx_strand_id
1 'polypeptide(L)'
;GFTETDGDRPDVEDVVVVFTDGRSSYPDKTNESAWNLKKKGVHIIAIGVVENLENDEKKSKIEEELKNIASSPKDVKMIDFANLETLIGEIAYKVCENSTTPTPPKKTTTLPPSTTLAPSPALITTVTPSPTLPLTTTSPSTTIPRSTTLTPSTSVPPTPPTNCSGKDVLFVVDGTVNSRQSYDLAQEDFENIKGFIKSVIRGLNDTFRVGVMQYTDKDTARMEIDFMSPLEFSDTVKDITITQQRGYKRYTGDALAEAANRFYEHDYLQYRENNPDVIVLVTRGTPNGREQALSKVKILESRKIDLVTVGVHSGASAPGYLKDFLLNMTQPPLMFLSNYKDLEKNREPVLQAIRFPLLCAPAPTPPPVICNGSRHDIFFVVDGSASINSHNFDKVKNFLSHLITQLSVESSAINTGLMQFSKEDLTTVEWDLGRYSEIETKNNALKLNYQAGTRTEAGDALTHVINE
;
A
#
# COMPACT_ATOMS: atom_id res chain seq x y z
N GLY A 1 13.98 -1.84 -21.83
CA GLY A 1 13.81 -3.12 -21.12
C GLY A 1 15.02 -3.41 -20.23
N PHE A 2 15.40 -4.69 -20.07
CA PHE A 2 16.68 -5.06 -19.42
C PHE A 2 17.85 -4.94 -20.40
N THR A 3 18.23 -3.71 -20.71
CA THR A 3 19.38 -3.36 -21.55
C THR A 3 20.19 -2.23 -20.94
N GLU A 4 21.50 -2.22 -21.22
CA GLU A 4 22.41 -1.23 -20.64
C GLU A 4 22.02 0.21 -21.01
N THR A 5 21.43 0.42 -22.20
CA THR A 5 20.92 1.72 -22.65
C THR A 5 19.74 2.22 -21.81
N ASP A 6 18.98 1.29 -21.24
CA ASP A 6 17.77 1.56 -20.48
C ASP A 6 18.01 1.46 -18.96
N GLY A 7 19.28 1.40 -18.55
CA GLY A 7 19.71 1.46 -17.15
C GLY A 7 19.89 0.10 -16.45
N ASP A 8 19.82 -1.00 -17.20
CA ASP A 8 20.12 -2.35 -16.71
C ASP A 8 21.60 -2.49 -16.30
N ARG A 9 21.84 -3.14 -15.16
CA ARG A 9 23.17 -3.32 -14.59
C ARG A 9 23.63 -4.76 -14.82
N PRO A 10 24.75 -5.00 -15.51
CA PRO A 10 25.14 -6.34 -15.98
C PRO A 10 25.45 -7.36 -14.87
N ASP A 11 25.76 -6.89 -13.65
CA ASP A 11 26.10 -7.70 -12.47
C ASP A 11 25.02 -7.60 -11.37
N VAL A 12 23.77 -7.35 -11.77
CA VAL A 12 22.61 -7.21 -10.90
C VAL A 12 21.53 -8.19 -11.33
N GLU A 13 20.69 -8.63 -10.39
CA GLU A 13 19.61 -9.55 -10.68
C GLU A 13 18.41 -8.83 -11.29
N ASP A 14 17.92 -9.38 -12.40
CA ASP A 14 16.76 -8.89 -13.15
C ASP A 14 15.49 -9.56 -12.63
N VAL A 15 14.54 -8.75 -12.16
CA VAL A 15 13.24 -9.22 -11.64
C VAL A 15 12.10 -8.57 -12.40
N VAL A 16 11.16 -9.36 -12.91
CA VAL A 16 9.90 -8.86 -13.49
C VAL A 16 8.77 -9.12 -12.51
N VAL A 17 7.98 -8.09 -12.24
CA VAL A 17 6.72 -8.22 -11.50
C VAL A 17 5.56 -7.95 -12.45
N VAL A 18 4.82 -9.01 -12.80
CA VAL A 18 3.65 -8.95 -13.69
C VAL A 18 2.38 -8.74 -12.88
N PHE A 19 1.53 -7.83 -13.31
CA PHE A 19 0.24 -7.52 -12.70
C PHE A 19 -0.89 -7.61 -13.73
N THR A 20 -1.92 -8.44 -13.51
CA THR A 20 -3.08 -8.56 -14.42
C THR A 20 -4.34 -9.08 -13.72
N ASP A 21 -5.52 -8.73 -14.21
CA ASP A 21 -6.81 -9.28 -13.73
C ASP A 21 -7.45 -10.31 -14.68
N GLY A 22 -6.76 -10.59 -15.79
CA GLY A 22 -7.30 -11.29 -16.93
C GLY A 22 -6.36 -12.37 -17.44
N ARG A 23 -6.94 -13.29 -18.21
CA ARG A 23 -6.17 -14.25 -18.99
C ARG A 23 -5.62 -13.54 -20.23
N SER A 24 -4.41 -13.85 -20.66
CA SER A 24 -3.89 -13.29 -21.90
C SER A 24 -4.81 -13.64 -23.07
N SER A 25 -4.95 -12.69 -23.98
CA SER A 25 -5.61 -12.90 -25.27
C SER A 25 -4.83 -13.90 -26.15
N TYR A 26 -3.53 -14.07 -25.92
CA TYR A 26 -2.67 -15.03 -26.60
C TYR A 26 -1.78 -15.80 -25.61
N PRO A 27 -2.32 -16.85 -24.94
CA PRO A 27 -1.60 -17.59 -23.91
C PRO A 27 -0.32 -18.27 -24.41
N ASP A 28 -0.33 -18.83 -25.62
CA ASP A 28 0.84 -19.53 -26.17
C ASP A 28 2.02 -18.58 -26.39
N LYS A 29 1.75 -17.40 -26.95
CA LYS A 29 2.75 -16.32 -27.13
C LYS A 29 3.26 -15.83 -25.78
N THR A 30 2.36 -15.65 -24.81
CA THR A 30 2.71 -15.22 -23.45
C THR A 30 3.64 -16.24 -22.76
N ASN A 31 3.36 -17.52 -22.91
CA ASN A 31 4.20 -18.60 -22.37
C ASN A 31 5.59 -18.61 -23.02
N GLU A 32 5.67 -18.43 -24.34
CA GLU A 32 6.94 -18.36 -25.06
C GLU A 32 7.79 -17.15 -24.60
N SER A 33 7.18 -15.97 -24.50
CA SER A 33 7.86 -14.75 -24.03
C SER A 33 8.36 -14.89 -22.60
N ALA A 34 7.54 -15.43 -21.69
CA ALA A 34 7.94 -15.70 -20.32
C ALA A 34 9.08 -16.73 -20.24
N TRP A 35 9.05 -17.77 -21.09
CA TRP A 35 10.13 -18.75 -21.18
C TRP A 35 11.46 -18.11 -21.63
N ASN A 36 11.40 -17.20 -22.60
CA ASN A 36 12.58 -16.47 -23.09
C ASN A 36 13.20 -15.58 -21.99
N LEU A 37 12.39 -14.87 -21.19
CA LEU A 37 12.86 -14.11 -20.02
C LEU A 37 13.57 -15.02 -19.01
N LYS A 38 12.92 -16.12 -18.62
CA LYS A 38 13.47 -17.08 -17.65
C LYS A 38 14.79 -17.67 -18.12
N LYS A 39 14.91 -17.97 -19.42
CA LYS A 39 16.14 -18.48 -20.02
C LYS A 39 17.30 -17.46 -19.99
N LYS A 40 16.99 -16.16 -20.00
CA LYS A 40 17.99 -15.08 -19.82
C LYS A 40 18.40 -14.88 -18.35
N GLY A 41 17.81 -15.63 -17.42
CA GLY A 41 18.09 -15.50 -15.98
C GLY A 41 17.20 -14.49 -15.26
N VAL A 42 16.17 -13.97 -15.92
CA VAL A 42 15.21 -13.03 -15.31
C VAL A 42 14.24 -13.80 -14.42
N HIS A 43 14.08 -13.35 -13.18
CA HIS A 43 13.12 -13.93 -12.24
C HIS A 43 11.75 -13.26 -12.41
N ILE A 44 10.67 -14.03 -12.56
CA ILE A 44 9.32 -13.50 -12.81
C ILE A 44 8.39 -13.82 -11.64
N ILE A 45 7.85 -12.78 -11.02
CA ILE A 45 6.78 -12.82 -10.01
C ILE A 45 5.48 -12.38 -10.67
N ALA A 46 4.40 -13.12 -10.47
CA ALA A 46 3.11 -12.86 -11.10
C ALA A 46 2.00 -12.60 -10.07
N ILE A 47 1.33 -11.46 -10.19
CA ILE A 47 0.22 -11.02 -9.35
C ILE A 47 -1.05 -11.02 -10.19
N GLY A 48 -1.95 -11.94 -9.88
CA GLY A 48 -3.28 -12.05 -10.45
C GLY A 48 -4.32 -11.40 -9.55
N VAL A 49 -5.13 -10.52 -10.11
CA VAL A 49 -6.18 -9.83 -9.37
C VAL A 49 -7.56 -10.28 -9.81
N VAL A 50 -8.44 -10.60 -8.87
CA VAL A 50 -9.80 -11.05 -9.15
C VAL A 50 -10.79 -10.31 -8.27
N GLU A 51 -11.92 -9.88 -8.82
CA GLU A 51 -12.95 -9.18 -8.03
C GLU A 51 -13.53 -10.03 -6.89
N ASN A 52 -13.59 -11.35 -7.10
CA ASN A 52 -14.07 -12.30 -6.10
C ASN A 52 -13.18 -13.54 -6.09
N LEU A 53 -12.45 -13.73 -4.98
CA LEU A 53 -11.58 -14.88 -4.75
C LEU A 53 -12.35 -16.20 -4.57
N GLU A 54 -13.65 -16.16 -4.34
CA GLU A 54 -14.54 -17.32 -4.21
C GLU A 54 -15.03 -17.85 -5.57
N ASN A 55 -14.79 -17.12 -6.67
CA ASN A 55 -15.11 -17.62 -8.01
C ASN A 55 -14.01 -18.57 -8.51
N ASP A 56 -14.18 -19.85 -8.21
CA ASP A 56 -13.19 -20.88 -8.52
C ASP A 56 -12.87 -20.97 -10.02
N GLU A 57 -13.83 -20.78 -10.93
CA GLU A 57 -13.59 -20.99 -12.36
C GLU A 57 -12.74 -19.86 -12.98
N LYS A 58 -13.08 -18.59 -12.73
CA LYS A 58 -12.31 -17.45 -13.28
C LYS A 58 -10.92 -17.41 -12.64
N LYS A 59 -10.85 -17.59 -11.32
CA LYS A 59 -9.59 -17.59 -10.57
C LYS A 59 -8.67 -18.70 -11.04
N SER A 60 -9.16 -19.95 -11.18
CA SER A 60 -8.31 -21.09 -11.57
C SER A 60 -7.69 -20.90 -12.95
N LYS A 61 -8.45 -20.35 -13.91
CA LYS A 61 -7.94 -20.10 -15.28
C LYS A 61 -6.84 -19.04 -15.32
N ILE A 62 -6.98 -17.96 -14.55
CA ILE A 62 -5.95 -16.92 -14.44
C ILE A 62 -4.73 -17.52 -13.73
N GLU A 63 -4.94 -18.18 -12.59
CA GLU A 63 -3.87 -18.76 -11.80
C GLU A 63 -3.05 -19.82 -12.58
N GLU A 64 -3.70 -20.63 -13.42
CA GLU A 64 -3.03 -21.60 -14.29
C GLU A 64 -2.10 -20.91 -15.31
N GLU A 65 -2.55 -19.83 -15.94
CA GLU A 65 -1.70 -19.07 -16.85
C GLU A 65 -0.54 -18.39 -16.12
N LEU A 66 -0.81 -17.75 -14.99
CA LEU A 66 0.23 -17.08 -14.21
C LEU A 66 1.30 -18.05 -13.72
N LYS A 67 0.95 -19.31 -13.44
CA LYS A 67 1.92 -20.38 -13.13
C LYS A 67 2.86 -20.70 -14.29
N ASN A 68 2.42 -20.52 -15.53
CA ASN A 68 3.28 -20.70 -16.70
C ASN A 68 4.18 -19.50 -16.95
N ILE A 69 3.73 -18.29 -16.58
CA ILE A 69 4.50 -17.05 -16.67
C ILE A 69 5.59 -17.02 -15.60
N ALA A 70 5.22 -17.17 -14.33
CA ALA A 70 6.11 -17.05 -13.18
C ALA A 70 7.31 -18.01 -13.22
N SER A 71 8.37 -17.66 -12.49
CA SER A 71 9.57 -18.51 -12.35
C SER A 71 9.32 -19.74 -11.47
N SER A 72 8.44 -19.62 -10.47
CA SER A 72 7.99 -20.72 -9.62
C SER A 72 6.49 -20.62 -9.35
N PRO A 73 5.77 -21.74 -9.10
CA PRO A 73 4.39 -21.69 -8.60
C PRO A 73 4.24 -20.90 -7.29
N LYS A 74 5.32 -20.77 -6.49
CA LYS A 74 5.33 -19.95 -5.28
C LYS A 74 5.35 -18.45 -5.56
N ASP A 75 5.72 -18.06 -6.78
CA ASP A 75 5.82 -16.67 -7.24
C ASP A 75 4.54 -16.17 -7.89
N VAL A 76 3.47 -16.98 -7.81
CA VAL A 76 2.11 -16.58 -8.19
C VAL A 76 1.34 -16.14 -6.95
N LYS A 77 0.71 -14.96 -7.01
CA LYS A 77 -0.17 -14.43 -5.96
C LYS A 77 -1.53 -14.09 -6.55
N MET A 78 -2.58 -14.64 -5.96
CA MET A 78 -3.97 -14.32 -6.31
C MET A 78 -4.58 -13.47 -5.20
N ILE A 79 -5.17 -12.33 -5.56
CA ILE A 79 -5.75 -11.40 -4.59
C ILE A 79 -6.93 -10.61 -5.18
N ASP A 80 -7.72 -9.94 -4.36
CA ASP A 80 -8.69 -8.95 -4.84
C ASP A 80 -8.16 -7.52 -4.77
N PHE A 81 -8.74 -6.63 -5.58
CA PHE A 81 -8.36 -5.22 -5.65
C PHE A 81 -8.41 -4.51 -4.30
N ALA A 82 -9.34 -4.91 -3.42
CA ALA A 82 -9.48 -4.31 -2.10
C ALA A 82 -8.47 -4.84 -1.07
N ASN A 83 -7.59 -5.76 -1.48
CA ASN A 83 -6.58 -6.39 -0.62
C ASN A 83 -5.15 -6.22 -1.16
N LEU A 84 -4.94 -5.59 -2.34
CA LEU A 84 -3.63 -5.48 -3.02
C LEU A 84 -2.47 -5.09 -2.11
N GLU A 85 -2.71 -4.08 -1.28
CA GLU A 85 -1.76 -3.53 -0.33
C GLU A 85 -1.18 -4.56 0.65
N THR A 86 -1.93 -5.62 0.96
CA THR A 86 -1.45 -6.68 1.86
C THR A 86 -0.28 -7.48 1.26
N LEU A 87 -0.10 -7.44 -0.06
CA LEU A 87 1.01 -8.12 -0.73
C LEU A 87 2.32 -7.34 -0.70
N ILE A 88 2.31 -6.05 -0.35
CA ILE A 88 3.50 -5.20 -0.47
C ILE A 88 4.72 -5.81 0.24
N GLY A 89 4.54 -6.21 1.50
CA GLY A 89 5.63 -6.82 2.28
C GLY A 89 6.09 -8.15 1.70
N GLU A 90 5.16 -8.98 1.21
CA GLU A 90 5.50 -10.29 0.62
C GLU A 90 6.23 -10.16 -0.71
N ILE A 91 5.78 -9.26 -1.60
CA ILE A 91 6.41 -9.01 -2.89
C ILE A 91 7.78 -8.38 -2.69
N ALA A 92 7.88 -7.36 -1.82
CA ALA A 92 9.16 -6.79 -1.45
C ALA A 92 10.11 -7.86 -0.90
N TYR A 93 9.63 -8.76 -0.04
CA TYR A 93 10.45 -9.85 0.50
C TYR A 93 10.99 -10.76 -0.61
N LYS A 94 10.12 -11.21 -1.50
CA LYS A 94 10.46 -12.12 -2.60
C LYS A 94 11.45 -11.51 -3.59
N VAL A 95 11.25 -10.25 -3.95
CA VAL A 95 12.17 -9.53 -4.83
C VAL A 95 13.58 -9.48 -4.21
N CYS A 96 13.67 -9.29 -2.89
CA CYS A 96 14.94 -9.15 -2.18
C CYS A 96 15.64 -10.48 -1.80
N GLU A 97 14.92 -11.61 -1.67
CA GLU A 97 15.47 -12.90 -1.17
C GLU A 97 16.32 -13.66 -2.20
N ASN A 98 16.11 -13.46 -3.51
CA ASN A 98 16.76 -14.29 -4.54
C ASN A 98 18.28 -14.06 -4.71
N SER A 99 18.89 -13.18 -3.91
CA SER A 99 20.32 -12.84 -3.94
C SER A 99 21.30 -13.97 -3.53
N THR A 100 20.85 -15.21 -3.30
CA THR A 100 21.71 -16.33 -2.85
C THR A 100 22.29 -17.19 -3.96
N THR A 101 21.92 -16.96 -5.23
CA THR A 101 22.55 -17.66 -6.36
C THR A 101 23.49 -16.72 -7.09
N PRO A 102 24.80 -17.02 -7.22
CA PRO A 102 25.69 -16.20 -8.03
C PRO A 102 25.19 -16.24 -9.48
N THR A 103 24.65 -15.13 -9.96
CA THR A 103 24.31 -14.97 -11.36
C THR A 103 25.58 -15.18 -12.18
N PRO A 104 25.59 -16.09 -13.18
CA PRO A 104 26.70 -16.14 -14.12
C PRO A 104 26.86 -14.74 -14.74
N PRO A 105 28.08 -14.19 -14.86
CA PRO A 105 28.27 -12.89 -15.48
C PRO A 105 27.60 -12.89 -16.85
N LYS A 106 26.67 -11.94 -17.06
CA LYS A 106 26.00 -11.70 -18.34
C LYS A 106 27.14 -11.50 -19.35
N LYS A 107 27.30 -12.43 -20.30
CA LYS A 107 28.45 -12.41 -21.24
C LYS A 107 28.43 -11.09 -22.01
N THR A 108 29.35 -10.18 -21.66
CA THR A 108 29.64 -8.99 -22.47
C THR A 108 30.12 -9.45 -23.84
N THR A 109 29.24 -9.37 -24.84
CA THR A 109 29.68 -9.44 -26.22
C THR A 109 30.24 -8.08 -26.56
N THR A 110 31.51 -7.84 -26.22
CA THR A 110 32.26 -6.70 -26.76
C THR A 110 32.22 -6.79 -28.28
N LEU A 111 31.45 -5.90 -28.92
CA LEU A 111 31.63 -5.65 -30.34
C LEU A 111 33.09 -5.20 -30.56
N PRO A 112 33.77 -5.72 -31.59
CA PRO A 112 35.10 -5.23 -31.93
C PRO A 112 35.00 -3.72 -32.26
N PRO A 113 35.99 -2.92 -31.85
CA PRO A 113 35.96 -1.49 -32.11
C PRO A 113 35.88 -1.24 -33.63
N SER A 114 34.82 -0.56 -34.05
CA SER A 114 34.69 -0.02 -35.40
C SER A 114 35.94 0.82 -35.71
N THR A 115 36.62 0.46 -36.78
CA THR A 115 37.74 1.21 -37.36
C THR A 115 37.29 2.62 -37.74
N THR A 116 37.54 3.59 -36.85
CA THR A 116 37.38 5.01 -37.15
C THR A 116 38.64 5.50 -37.85
N LEU A 117 38.45 6.07 -39.03
CA LEU A 117 39.48 6.67 -39.88
C LEU A 117 40.24 7.78 -39.14
N ALA A 118 41.55 7.80 -39.36
CA ALA A 118 42.50 8.77 -38.80
C ALA A 118 42.13 10.23 -39.14
N PRO A 119 42.29 11.19 -38.22
CA PRO A 119 42.35 12.60 -38.57
C PRO A 119 43.78 13.03 -38.95
N SER A 120 43.88 13.80 -40.03
CA SER A 120 45.08 14.52 -40.50
C SER A 120 45.39 15.74 -39.60
N PRO A 121 46.65 16.22 -39.50
CA PRO A 121 47.10 17.09 -38.41
C PRO A 121 47.16 18.60 -38.76
N ALA A 122 46.82 19.44 -37.79
CA ALA A 122 47.32 20.81 -37.50
C ALA A 122 46.42 21.38 -36.38
N LEU A 123 46.83 22.25 -35.44
CA LEU A 123 47.93 23.21 -35.37
C LEU A 123 48.27 23.44 -33.89
N ILE A 124 49.54 23.68 -33.60
CA ILE A 124 50.10 23.95 -32.27
C ILE A 124 49.71 25.36 -31.81
N THR A 125 49.19 25.49 -30.58
CA THR A 125 49.35 26.72 -29.80
C THR A 125 49.50 26.41 -28.31
N THR A 126 50.57 26.99 -27.78
CA THR A 126 51.16 26.85 -26.44
C THR A 126 50.37 27.58 -25.36
N VAL A 127 50.18 26.97 -24.18
CA VAL A 127 50.20 27.71 -22.89
C VAL A 127 50.70 26.81 -21.75
N THR A 128 51.58 27.39 -20.95
CA THR A 128 52.39 26.93 -19.81
C THR A 128 51.66 26.35 -18.59
N PRO A 129 52.32 25.51 -17.76
CA PRO A 129 51.82 25.05 -16.45
C PRO A 129 52.30 25.94 -15.29
N SER A 130 51.50 26.01 -14.22
CA SER A 130 51.83 26.62 -12.91
C SER A 130 51.30 25.74 -11.77
N PRO A 131 51.79 25.88 -10.51
CA PRO A 131 52.42 24.75 -9.82
C PRO A 131 51.62 24.15 -8.65
N THR A 132 52.03 22.93 -8.31
CA THR A 132 51.64 22.08 -7.18
C THR A 132 52.05 22.66 -5.82
N LEU A 133 51.23 22.45 -4.79
CA LEU A 133 51.56 22.64 -3.37
C LEU A 133 51.22 21.37 -2.54
N PRO A 134 51.86 21.17 -1.37
CA PRO A 134 52.33 19.85 -0.92
C PRO A 134 51.46 19.15 0.13
N LEU A 135 51.64 17.82 0.21
CA LEU A 135 51.15 16.96 1.28
C LEU A 135 51.84 17.28 2.62
N THR A 136 51.06 17.30 3.69
CA THR A 136 51.54 17.29 5.08
C THR A 136 51.26 15.94 5.74
N THR A 137 52.35 15.33 6.21
CA THR A 137 52.40 14.14 7.06
C THR A 137 52.35 14.56 8.53
N THR A 138 51.58 13.85 9.36
CA THR A 138 51.78 13.86 10.82
C THR A 138 51.57 12.47 11.42
N SER A 139 52.45 12.17 12.37
CA SER A 139 52.79 10.87 12.98
C SER A 139 51.83 10.45 14.11
N PRO A 140 51.83 9.18 14.55
CA PRO A 140 51.01 8.73 15.66
C PRO A 140 51.72 8.96 17.00
N SER A 141 50.96 9.36 18.03
CA SER A 141 51.45 9.42 19.41
C SER A 141 50.65 8.48 20.30
N THR A 142 51.40 7.63 21.00
CA THR A 142 50.96 6.58 21.91
C THR A 142 50.75 7.15 23.31
N THR A 143 49.60 6.87 23.94
CA THR A 143 49.40 7.10 25.38
C THR A 143 48.63 5.95 26.03
N ILE A 144 49.13 5.56 27.19
CA ILE A 144 48.86 4.38 28.04
C ILE A 144 47.49 4.51 28.76
N PRO A 145 46.74 3.42 29.02
CA PRO A 145 45.44 3.50 29.68
C PRO A 145 45.56 3.69 31.21
N ARG A 146 44.76 4.59 31.76
CA ARG A 146 44.56 4.76 33.20
C ARG A 146 43.23 4.12 33.61
N SER A 147 43.33 3.16 34.53
CA SER A 147 42.21 2.53 35.24
C SER A 147 41.47 3.56 36.08
N THR A 148 40.16 3.69 35.87
CA THR A 148 39.24 4.37 36.78
C THR A 148 37.99 3.52 37.01
N THR A 149 37.72 3.38 38.30
CA THR A 149 36.75 2.55 39.01
C THR A 149 35.31 2.77 38.56
N LEU A 150 34.55 1.68 38.39
CA LEU A 150 33.11 1.68 38.12
C LEU A 150 32.33 2.20 39.35
N THR A 151 31.62 3.30 39.19
CA THR A 151 30.48 3.67 40.05
C THR A 151 29.18 3.18 39.40
N PRO A 152 28.21 2.68 40.17
CA PRO A 152 26.94 2.21 39.63
C PRO A 152 26.08 3.42 39.24
N SER A 153 25.93 3.66 37.95
CA SER A 153 24.91 4.56 37.42
C SER A 153 23.55 3.88 37.53
N THR A 154 22.71 4.40 38.43
CA THR A 154 21.26 4.19 38.42
C THR A 154 20.72 4.56 37.05
N SER A 155 20.34 3.55 36.27
CA SER A 155 19.66 3.72 34.98
C SER A 155 18.26 4.28 35.22
N VAL A 156 18.08 5.56 34.95
CA VAL A 156 16.75 6.11 34.68
C VAL A 156 16.20 5.36 33.46
N PRO A 157 14.94 4.85 33.49
CA PRO A 157 14.35 4.20 32.33
C PRO A 157 14.33 5.18 31.15
N PRO A 158 14.60 4.74 29.91
CA PRO A 158 14.52 5.61 28.76
C PRO A 158 13.08 6.16 28.65
N THR A 159 12.96 7.48 28.66
CA THR A 159 11.73 8.19 28.30
C THR A 159 11.27 7.75 26.90
N PRO A 160 9.98 7.44 26.70
CA PRO A 160 9.47 7.07 25.38
C PRO A 160 9.64 8.24 24.39
N PRO A 161 9.80 7.96 23.09
CA PRO A 161 10.00 9.00 22.09
C PRO A 161 8.80 9.94 22.04
N THR A 162 9.06 11.24 22.22
CA THR A 162 8.07 12.33 22.32
C THR A 162 7.71 12.95 20.96
N ASN A 163 7.76 12.21 19.86
CA ASN A 163 7.59 12.79 18.52
C ASN A 163 6.41 12.17 17.75
N CYS A 164 5.20 12.27 18.30
CA CYS A 164 4.00 11.86 17.60
C CYS A 164 3.05 13.04 17.50
N SER A 165 2.60 13.31 16.28
CA SER A 165 1.70 14.42 15.94
C SER A 165 0.23 14.15 16.33
N GLY A 166 -0.01 13.20 17.26
CA GLY A 166 -1.31 12.70 17.74
C GLY A 166 -1.94 11.60 16.88
N LYS A 167 -3.26 11.31 17.05
CA LYS A 167 -3.96 10.16 16.43
C LYS A 167 -4.97 10.58 15.37
N ASP A 168 -5.21 9.71 14.40
CA ASP A 168 -6.28 9.88 13.43
C ASP A 168 -7.46 8.99 13.78
N VAL A 169 -8.64 9.58 13.76
CA VAL A 169 -9.87 8.90 14.16
C VAL A 169 -10.89 9.01 13.04
N LEU A 170 -11.24 7.86 12.45
CA LEU A 170 -12.26 7.79 11.42
C LEU A 170 -13.52 7.13 11.97
N PHE A 171 -14.61 7.90 12.05
CA PHE A 171 -15.92 7.35 12.37
C PHE A 171 -16.50 6.70 11.11
N VAL A 172 -16.68 5.38 11.13
CA VAL A 172 -17.26 4.62 10.02
C VAL A 172 -18.70 4.24 10.39
N VAL A 173 -19.67 4.89 9.76
CA VAL A 173 -21.06 4.88 10.18
C VAL A 173 -21.94 4.11 9.20
N ASP A 174 -22.69 3.14 9.71
CA ASP A 174 -23.71 2.42 8.97
C ASP A 174 -24.92 3.32 8.67
N GLY A 175 -25.10 3.70 7.40
CA GLY A 175 -26.24 4.53 6.95
C GLY A 175 -27.50 3.73 6.62
N THR A 176 -27.41 2.39 6.58
CA THR A 176 -28.35 1.51 5.87
C THR A 176 -29.79 1.66 6.33
N VAL A 177 -30.71 1.80 5.36
CA VAL A 177 -32.17 1.80 5.52
C VAL A 177 -32.72 0.48 4.95
N ASN A 178 -33.69 -0.15 5.58
CA ASN A 178 -34.33 -1.37 5.06
C ASN A 178 -35.84 -1.15 4.88
N SER A 179 -36.28 -0.77 3.68
CA SER A 179 -37.68 -0.45 3.37
C SER A 179 -38.64 -1.65 3.32
N ARG A 180 -38.15 -2.90 3.46
CA ARG A 180 -38.99 -4.12 3.42
C ARG A 180 -39.19 -4.79 4.78
N GLN A 181 -38.55 -4.29 5.83
CA GLN A 181 -38.74 -4.73 7.22
C GLN A 181 -38.84 -3.47 8.09
N SER A 182 -39.76 -3.43 9.06
CA SER A 182 -40.16 -2.25 9.85
C SER A 182 -39.07 -1.65 10.79
N TYR A 183 -37.80 -1.62 10.37
CA TYR A 183 -36.63 -1.21 11.15
C TYR A 183 -35.61 -0.46 10.26
N ASP A 184 -36.10 0.53 9.52
CA ASP A 184 -35.24 1.59 8.97
C ASP A 184 -34.44 2.22 10.12
N LEU A 185 -33.16 2.54 9.89
CA LEU A 185 -32.48 3.48 10.78
C LEU A 185 -33.25 4.80 10.64
N ALA A 186 -34.09 5.09 11.62
CA ALA A 186 -34.96 6.25 11.59
C ALA A 186 -34.11 7.52 11.53
N GLN A 187 -34.63 8.56 10.90
CA GLN A 187 -33.94 9.86 10.84
C GLN A 187 -33.57 10.33 12.26
N GLU A 188 -34.46 10.14 13.25
CA GLU A 188 -34.21 10.45 14.67
C GLU A 188 -33.03 9.65 15.25
N ASP A 189 -32.93 8.36 14.92
CA ASP A 189 -31.83 7.51 15.38
C ASP A 189 -30.50 7.91 14.72
N PHE A 190 -30.52 8.33 13.46
CA PHE A 190 -29.34 8.89 12.79
C PHE A 190 -28.94 10.25 13.39
N GLU A 191 -29.89 11.09 13.83
CA GLU A 191 -29.57 12.29 14.60
C GLU A 191 -28.87 11.96 15.93
N ASN A 192 -29.27 10.88 16.61
CA ASN A 192 -28.58 10.41 17.83
C ASN A 192 -27.13 10.00 17.53
N ILE A 193 -26.87 9.32 16.40
CA ILE A 193 -25.50 8.99 15.96
C ILE A 193 -24.69 10.26 15.71
N LYS A 194 -25.26 11.25 15.00
CA LYS A 194 -24.57 12.54 14.78
C LYS A 194 -24.28 13.27 16.08
N GLY A 195 -25.23 13.30 17.01
CA GLY A 195 -25.03 13.87 18.34
C GLY A 195 -23.85 13.22 19.04
N PHE A 196 -23.82 11.89 19.05
CA PHE A 196 -22.77 11.09 19.65
C PHE A 196 -21.39 11.35 19.03
N ILE A 197 -21.27 11.37 17.70
CA ILE A 197 -20.00 11.67 17.01
C ILE A 197 -19.50 13.06 17.40
N LYS A 198 -20.39 14.07 17.37
CA LYS A 198 -20.04 15.44 17.81
C LYS A 198 -19.62 15.48 19.29
N SER A 199 -20.28 14.69 20.14
CA SER A 199 -20.01 14.59 21.58
C SER A 199 -18.63 13.99 21.85
N VAL A 200 -18.27 12.90 21.16
CA VAL A 200 -16.95 12.26 21.26
C VAL A 200 -15.87 13.19 20.72
N ILE A 201 -16.05 13.79 19.54
CA ILE A 201 -15.04 14.67 18.93
C ILE A 201 -14.73 15.89 19.82
N ARG A 202 -15.75 16.50 20.45
CA ARG A 202 -15.53 17.60 21.42
C ARG A 202 -14.72 17.21 22.65
N GLY A 203 -14.67 15.92 22.97
CA GLY A 203 -13.81 15.40 24.02
C GLY A 203 -12.35 15.24 23.59
N LEU A 204 -12.03 15.31 22.31
CA LEU A 204 -10.66 15.19 21.80
C LEU A 204 -9.98 16.56 21.75
N ASN A 205 -8.65 16.56 21.87
CA ASN A 205 -7.83 17.76 21.76
C ASN A 205 -7.20 17.88 20.37
N ASP A 206 -6.48 18.96 20.13
CA ASP A 206 -5.96 19.37 18.83
C ASP A 206 -4.85 18.45 18.28
N THR A 207 -4.37 17.50 19.09
CA THR A 207 -3.46 16.45 18.60
C THR A 207 -4.19 15.40 17.77
N PHE A 208 -5.50 15.27 17.93
CA PHE A 208 -6.29 14.34 17.12
C PHE A 208 -6.67 14.97 15.78
N ARG A 209 -6.79 14.14 14.74
CA ARG A 209 -7.54 14.47 13.52
C ARG A 209 -8.74 13.54 13.43
N VAL A 210 -9.86 14.08 12.96
CA VAL A 210 -11.13 13.36 12.96
C VAL A 210 -11.77 13.45 11.58
N GLY A 211 -12.27 12.31 11.10
CA GLY A 211 -13.03 12.19 9.85
C GLY A 211 -14.31 11.42 10.08
N VAL A 212 -15.27 11.57 9.16
CA VAL A 212 -16.53 10.80 9.18
C VAL A 212 -16.76 10.19 7.80
N MET A 213 -16.94 8.87 7.79
CA MET A 213 -17.29 8.06 6.63
C MET A 213 -18.66 7.42 6.86
N GLN A 214 -19.44 7.30 5.79
CA GLN A 214 -20.66 6.50 5.79
C GLN A 214 -20.56 5.37 4.76
N TYR A 215 -21.23 4.26 5.04
CA TYR A 215 -21.35 3.13 4.13
C TYR A 215 -22.75 2.51 4.16
N THR A 216 -23.12 1.88 3.04
CA THR A 216 -24.33 1.07 2.91
C THR A 216 -24.08 -0.13 1.99
N ASP A 217 -24.56 -0.07 0.75
CA ASP A 217 -24.38 -1.06 -0.31
C ASP A 217 -22.90 -1.17 -0.77
N LYS A 218 -22.60 -2.18 -1.58
CA LYS A 218 -21.25 -2.43 -2.10
C LYS A 218 -20.71 -1.17 -2.79
N ASP A 219 -19.44 -0.86 -2.54
CA ASP A 219 -18.72 0.27 -3.16
C ASP A 219 -19.33 1.66 -2.85
N THR A 220 -20.19 1.79 -1.83
CA THR A 220 -20.78 3.09 -1.42
C THR A 220 -20.08 3.77 -0.25
N ALA A 221 -19.08 3.11 0.34
CA ALA A 221 -18.30 3.68 1.43
C ALA A 221 -17.59 4.96 0.95
N ARG A 222 -17.87 6.09 1.60
CA ARG A 222 -17.26 7.38 1.24
C ARG A 222 -17.16 8.32 2.43
N MET A 223 -16.15 9.20 2.37
CA MET A 223 -15.98 10.30 3.31
C MET A 223 -17.16 11.28 3.16
N GLU A 224 -17.75 11.65 4.29
CA GLU A 224 -18.71 12.75 4.40
C GLU A 224 -18.02 14.01 4.91
N ILE A 225 -17.02 13.83 5.77
CA ILE A 225 -16.16 14.88 6.30
C ILE A 225 -14.75 14.31 6.30
N ASP A 226 -13.85 14.97 5.58
CA ASP A 226 -12.44 14.62 5.53
C ASP A 226 -11.74 14.91 6.88
N PHE A 227 -10.54 14.38 7.06
CA PHE A 227 -9.77 14.54 8.29
C PHE A 227 -9.45 16.02 8.57
N MET A 228 -9.84 16.48 9.74
CA MET A 228 -9.61 17.83 10.23
C MET A 228 -9.41 17.84 11.75
N SER A 229 -9.00 18.97 12.33
CA SER A 229 -8.89 19.10 13.78
C SER A 229 -10.28 19.05 14.46
N PRO A 230 -10.40 18.59 15.72
CA PRO A 230 -11.67 18.64 16.47
C PRO A 230 -12.29 20.04 16.56
N LEU A 231 -11.46 21.08 16.63
CA LEU A 231 -11.92 22.47 16.64
C LEU A 231 -12.57 22.83 15.30
N GLU A 232 -11.88 22.58 14.19
CA GLU A 232 -12.39 22.81 12.83
C GLU A 232 -13.65 21.98 12.55
N PHE A 233 -13.68 20.72 12.99
CA PHE A 233 -14.87 19.87 12.89
C PHE A 233 -16.07 20.50 13.58
N SER A 234 -15.89 21.01 14.80
CA SER A 234 -16.99 21.63 15.54
C SER A 234 -17.50 22.91 14.88
N ASP A 235 -16.70 23.60 14.07
CA ASP A 235 -17.11 24.77 13.30
C ASP A 235 -17.77 24.36 11.98
N THR A 236 -17.13 23.48 11.20
CA THR A 236 -17.64 22.95 9.93
C THR A 236 -19.02 22.29 10.07
N VAL A 237 -19.25 21.56 11.17
CA VAL A 237 -20.48 20.80 11.39
C VAL A 237 -21.63 21.66 11.96
N LYS A 238 -21.41 22.97 12.14
CA LYS A 238 -22.50 23.94 12.32
C LYS A 238 -23.18 24.24 10.97
N ASP A 239 -22.41 24.23 9.88
CA ASP A 239 -22.85 24.64 8.54
C ASP A 239 -23.09 23.44 7.60
N ILE A 240 -22.42 22.31 7.81
CA ILE A 240 -22.57 21.09 7.01
C ILE A 240 -23.46 20.06 7.73
N THR A 241 -24.50 19.59 7.03
CA THR A 241 -25.36 18.50 7.51
C THR A 241 -24.88 17.16 6.95
N ILE A 242 -24.27 16.33 7.80
CA ILE A 242 -24.04 14.91 7.48
C ILE A 242 -25.40 14.28 7.20
N THR A 243 -25.63 13.91 5.94
CA THR A 243 -26.91 13.38 5.47
C THR A 243 -26.84 11.87 5.41
N GLN A 244 -27.83 11.19 5.99
CA GLN A 244 -27.86 9.74 6.02
C GLN A 244 -27.82 9.15 4.60
N GLN A 245 -26.84 8.29 4.34
CA GLN A 245 -26.82 7.51 3.11
C GLN A 245 -27.96 6.51 3.10
N ARG A 246 -28.63 6.33 1.96
CA ARG A 246 -29.78 5.43 1.83
C ARG A 246 -29.43 4.25 0.92
N GLY A 247 -28.97 3.16 1.52
CA GLY A 247 -28.78 1.87 0.87
C GLY A 247 -29.39 0.74 1.69
N TYR A 248 -29.48 -0.47 1.13
CA TYR A 248 -30.27 -1.58 1.69
C TYR A 248 -29.46 -2.73 2.27
N LYS A 249 -28.17 -2.81 1.93
CA LYS A 249 -27.22 -3.79 2.45
C LYS A 249 -26.15 -3.09 3.29
N ARG A 250 -25.43 -3.88 4.07
CA ARG A 250 -24.39 -3.46 5.02
C ARG A 250 -23.07 -4.10 4.64
N TYR A 251 -22.34 -3.49 3.72
CA TYR A 251 -21.01 -3.95 3.30
C TYR A 251 -19.92 -3.42 4.24
N THR A 252 -19.98 -3.83 5.51
CA THR A 252 -19.02 -3.39 6.54
C THR A 252 -17.58 -3.75 6.18
N GLY A 253 -17.35 -4.90 5.53
CA GLY A 253 -16.02 -5.28 5.05
C GLY A 253 -15.43 -4.25 4.08
N ASP A 254 -16.19 -3.88 3.05
CA ASP A 254 -15.77 -2.85 2.08
C ASP A 254 -15.49 -1.51 2.77
N ALA A 255 -16.34 -1.12 3.74
CA ALA A 255 -16.15 0.10 4.50
C ALA A 255 -14.87 0.11 5.36
N LEU A 256 -14.54 -1.01 6.00
CA LEU A 256 -13.29 -1.15 6.76
C LEU A 256 -12.06 -1.11 5.84
N ALA A 257 -12.15 -1.72 4.66
CA ALA A 257 -11.09 -1.67 3.66
C ALA A 257 -10.86 -0.24 3.14
N GLU A 258 -11.95 0.46 2.80
CA GLU A 258 -11.91 1.85 2.35
C GLU A 258 -11.36 2.77 3.46
N ALA A 259 -11.81 2.61 4.70
CA ALA A 259 -11.28 3.34 5.85
C ALA A 259 -9.76 3.16 6.01
N ALA A 260 -9.26 1.92 5.90
CA ALA A 260 -7.83 1.63 5.95
C ALA A 260 -7.05 2.33 4.83
N ASN A 261 -7.63 2.46 3.63
CA ASN A 261 -7.02 3.18 2.52
C ASN A 261 -7.03 4.70 2.75
N ARG A 262 -8.07 5.25 3.38
CA ARG A 262 -8.13 6.69 3.70
C ARG A 262 -7.07 7.14 4.68
N PHE A 263 -6.79 6.35 5.72
CA PHE A 263 -5.66 6.64 6.60
C PHE A 263 -4.34 6.67 5.83
N TYR A 264 -4.13 5.67 4.97
CA TYR A 264 -2.94 5.60 4.13
C TYR A 264 -2.78 6.85 3.25
N GLU A 265 -3.83 7.23 2.50
CA GLU A 265 -3.83 8.43 1.65
C GLU A 265 -3.54 9.70 2.47
N HIS A 266 -4.14 9.79 3.66
CA HIS A 266 -4.02 10.96 4.53
C HIS A 266 -2.62 11.11 5.14
N ASP A 267 -2.02 10.02 5.60
CA ASP A 267 -0.65 9.99 6.12
C ASP A 267 0.39 10.26 5.03
N TYR A 268 0.15 9.75 3.82
CA TYR A 268 0.98 9.99 2.65
C TYR A 268 1.04 11.48 2.27
N LEU A 269 -0.11 12.16 2.22
CA LEU A 269 -0.19 13.58 1.85
C LEU A 269 0.50 14.51 2.87
N GLN A 270 0.60 14.10 4.12
CA GLN A 270 1.15 14.92 5.20
C GLN A 270 2.57 14.50 5.62
N TYR A 271 3.18 13.51 4.96
CA TYR A 271 4.48 12.94 5.35
C TYR A 271 4.52 12.51 6.82
N ARG A 272 3.40 12.00 7.35
CA ARG A 272 3.30 11.61 8.75
C ARG A 272 3.43 10.11 8.89
N GLU A 273 4.64 9.64 9.10
CA GLU A 273 4.89 8.23 9.36
C GLU A 273 4.47 7.85 10.78
N ASN A 274 3.77 6.72 10.92
CA ASN A 274 3.48 6.04 12.19
C ASN A 274 2.49 6.76 13.13
N ASN A 275 1.49 7.48 12.60
CA ASN A 275 0.38 7.92 13.46
C ASN A 275 -0.45 6.71 13.91
N PRO A 276 -0.98 6.72 15.14
CA PRO A 276 -1.94 5.70 15.54
C PRO A 276 -3.29 6.01 14.88
N ASP A 277 -3.75 5.10 14.04
CA ASP A 277 -5.05 5.18 13.37
C ASP A 277 -6.11 4.41 14.14
N VAL A 278 -7.28 5.02 14.31
CA VAL A 278 -8.41 4.45 15.04
C VAL A 278 -9.67 4.52 14.19
N ILE A 279 -10.26 3.37 13.91
CA ILE A 279 -11.62 3.28 13.37
C ILE A 279 -12.61 3.21 14.51
N VAL A 280 -13.60 4.10 14.51
CA VAL A 280 -14.80 3.97 15.36
C VAL A 280 -15.95 3.49 14.49
N LEU A 281 -16.20 2.18 14.48
CA LEU A 281 -17.27 1.56 13.72
C LEU A 281 -18.60 1.64 14.49
N VAL A 282 -19.58 2.34 13.92
CA VAL A 282 -20.95 2.37 14.44
C VAL A 282 -21.85 1.56 13.50
N THR A 283 -22.34 0.41 13.98
CA THR A 283 -23.15 -0.51 13.16
C THR A 283 -24.31 -1.13 13.94
N ARG A 284 -25.34 -1.58 13.22
CA ARG A 284 -26.58 -2.09 13.83
C ARG A 284 -26.95 -3.54 13.51
N GLY A 285 -26.13 -4.24 12.72
CA GLY A 285 -26.44 -5.62 12.34
C GLY A 285 -25.25 -6.38 11.77
N THR A 286 -25.45 -7.66 11.44
CA THR A 286 -24.43 -8.51 10.82
C THR A 286 -24.21 -8.15 9.34
N PRO A 287 -22.98 -7.94 8.87
CA PRO A 287 -22.71 -7.46 7.51
C PRO A 287 -23.17 -8.42 6.43
N ASN A 288 -23.48 -7.85 5.26
CA ASN A 288 -23.61 -8.56 4.00
C ASN A 288 -22.19 -8.94 3.56
N GLY A 289 -21.80 -10.20 3.77
CA GLY A 289 -20.41 -10.66 3.59
C GLY A 289 -19.66 -10.80 4.92
N ARG A 290 -20.08 -11.76 5.76
CA ARG A 290 -19.49 -11.97 7.09
C ARG A 290 -18.01 -12.35 7.02
N GLU A 291 -17.67 -13.31 6.16
CA GLU A 291 -16.28 -13.77 6.00
C GLU A 291 -15.39 -12.67 5.41
N GLN A 292 -15.91 -11.90 4.46
CA GLN A 292 -15.24 -10.71 3.94
C GLN A 292 -14.97 -9.69 5.06
N ALA A 293 -15.96 -9.35 5.88
CA ALA A 293 -15.74 -8.42 6.99
C ALA A 293 -14.66 -8.92 7.97
N LEU A 294 -14.67 -10.23 8.28
CA LEU A 294 -13.64 -10.84 9.12
C LEU A 294 -12.25 -10.79 8.48
N SER A 295 -12.15 -11.00 7.16
CA SER A 295 -10.85 -10.90 6.47
C SER A 295 -10.32 -9.47 6.45
N LYS A 296 -11.20 -8.46 6.32
CA LYS A 296 -10.80 -7.05 6.34
C LYS A 296 -10.35 -6.58 7.73
N VAL A 297 -10.89 -7.11 8.82
CA VAL A 297 -10.37 -6.79 10.16
C VAL A 297 -8.93 -7.27 10.34
N LYS A 298 -8.55 -8.44 9.80
CA LYS A 298 -7.15 -8.89 9.83
C LYS A 298 -6.19 -7.93 9.13
N ILE A 299 -6.70 -7.17 8.15
CA ILE A 299 -5.92 -6.13 7.47
C ILE A 299 -5.67 -4.96 8.38
N LEU A 300 -6.71 -4.51 9.11
CA LEU A 300 -6.57 -3.47 10.12
C LEU A 300 -5.51 -3.87 11.17
N GLU A 301 -5.57 -5.12 11.64
CA GLU A 301 -4.57 -5.67 12.58
C GLU A 301 -3.15 -5.64 11.97
N SER A 302 -3.00 -6.06 10.71
CA SER A 302 -1.71 -6.04 10.01
C SER A 302 -1.14 -4.63 9.83
N ARG A 303 -2.02 -3.63 9.70
CA ARG A 303 -1.68 -2.21 9.56
C ARG A 303 -1.61 -1.47 10.89
N LYS A 304 -1.81 -2.17 12.02
CA LYS A 304 -1.87 -1.59 13.37
C LYS A 304 -2.92 -0.47 13.50
N ILE A 305 -4.04 -0.63 12.80
CA ILE A 305 -5.22 0.25 12.92
C ILE A 305 -6.10 -0.31 14.04
N ASP A 306 -6.34 0.50 15.07
CA ASP A 306 -7.20 0.12 16.19
C ASP A 306 -8.66 0.17 15.77
N LEU A 307 -9.44 -0.87 16.09
CA LEU A 307 -10.88 -0.92 15.80
C LEU A 307 -11.69 -0.81 17.10
N VAL A 308 -12.35 0.33 17.28
CA VAL A 308 -13.34 0.57 18.35
C VAL A 308 -14.72 0.31 17.79
N THR A 309 -15.46 -0.64 18.35
CA THR A 309 -16.75 -1.04 17.79
C THR A 309 -17.91 -0.65 18.69
N VAL A 310 -18.91 0.02 18.12
CA VAL A 310 -20.18 0.39 18.76
C VAL A 310 -21.31 -0.30 18.01
N GLY A 311 -21.76 -1.43 18.55
CA GLY A 311 -22.93 -2.15 18.06
C GLY A 311 -24.21 -1.61 18.69
N VAL A 312 -25.13 -1.06 17.90
CA VAL A 312 -26.44 -0.61 18.39
C VAL A 312 -27.53 -1.52 17.88
N HIS A 313 -28.14 -2.27 18.78
CA HIS A 313 -29.32 -3.06 18.47
C HIS A 313 -30.58 -2.21 18.72
N SER A 314 -31.49 -2.13 17.74
CA SER A 314 -32.80 -1.49 17.87
C SER A 314 -33.85 -2.37 17.16
N GLY A 315 -34.98 -2.68 17.82
CA GLY A 315 -36.09 -3.47 17.24
C GLY A 315 -36.04 -4.98 17.53
N ALA A 316 -36.79 -5.80 16.78
CA ALA A 316 -37.00 -7.23 17.06
C ALA A 316 -35.89 -8.17 16.54
N SER A 317 -34.83 -7.64 15.93
CA SER A 317 -33.67 -8.43 15.51
C SER A 317 -33.06 -9.12 16.75
N ALA A 318 -32.93 -10.44 16.81
CA ALA A 318 -32.47 -11.06 18.06
C ALA A 318 -31.09 -10.50 18.47
N PRO A 319 -30.94 -9.89 19.67
CA PRO A 319 -29.70 -9.20 20.09
C PRO A 319 -28.47 -10.12 20.08
N GLY A 320 -28.68 -11.45 20.10
CA GLY A 320 -27.63 -12.45 19.99
C GLY A 320 -26.83 -12.38 18.68
N TYR A 321 -27.48 -12.27 17.50
CA TYR A 321 -26.75 -12.40 16.23
C TYR A 321 -25.75 -11.27 15.97
N LEU A 322 -26.10 -10.03 16.31
CA LEU A 322 -25.17 -8.90 16.21
C LEU A 322 -24.04 -9.07 17.22
N LYS A 323 -24.38 -9.33 18.48
CA LYS A 323 -23.39 -9.48 19.55
C LYS A 323 -22.38 -10.59 19.25
N ASP A 324 -22.86 -11.76 18.85
CA ASP A 324 -22.02 -12.92 18.52
C ASP A 324 -21.11 -12.63 17.33
N PHE A 325 -21.62 -11.94 16.31
CA PHE A 325 -20.80 -11.53 15.17
C PHE A 325 -19.72 -10.51 15.58
N LEU A 326 -20.08 -9.47 16.34
CA LEU A 326 -19.10 -8.46 16.76
C LEU A 326 -18.03 -9.06 17.68
N LEU A 327 -18.40 -9.96 18.60
CA LEU A 327 -17.44 -10.69 19.44
C LEU A 327 -16.48 -11.57 18.63
N ASN A 328 -16.95 -12.14 17.52
CA ASN A 328 -16.10 -12.90 16.61
C ASN A 328 -15.28 -12.00 15.67
N MET A 329 -15.74 -10.77 15.42
CA MET A 329 -15.12 -9.83 14.50
C MET A 329 -14.01 -9.03 15.16
N THR A 330 -14.17 -8.60 16.41
CA THR A 330 -13.26 -7.65 17.05
C THR A 330 -13.07 -7.97 18.53
N GLN A 331 -11.85 -7.76 19.02
CA GLN A 331 -11.55 -7.78 20.45
C GLN A 331 -12.00 -6.46 21.11
N PRO A 332 -12.15 -6.40 22.44
CA PRO A 332 -12.40 -5.12 23.12
C PRO A 332 -11.35 -4.07 22.72
N PRO A 333 -11.75 -2.81 22.46
CA PRO A 333 -12.97 -2.15 22.95
C PRO A 333 -14.22 -2.32 22.07
N LEU A 334 -15.24 -2.99 22.63
CA LEU A 334 -16.55 -3.26 22.01
C LEU A 334 -17.67 -2.82 22.95
N MET A 335 -18.58 -1.99 22.46
CA MET A 335 -19.79 -1.58 23.16
C MET A 335 -21.02 -2.13 22.46
N PHE A 336 -21.95 -2.67 23.25
CA PHE A 336 -23.21 -3.18 22.74
C PHE A 336 -24.36 -2.44 23.42
N LEU A 337 -25.11 -1.67 22.62
CA LEU A 337 -26.18 -0.80 23.08
C LEU A 337 -27.54 -1.37 22.66
N SER A 338 -28.55 -1.17 23.50
CA SER A 338 -29.92 -1.66 23.25
C SER A 338 -30.82 -0.64 22.55
N ASN A 339 -30.34 0.58 22.32
CA ASN A 339 -31.00 1.65 21.57
C ASN A 339 -30.01 2.80 21.30
N TYR A 340 -30.38 3.71 20.38
CA TYR A 340 -29.55 4.85 20.00
C TYR A 340 -29.49 5.96 21.06
N LYS A 341 -30.46 6.04 21.99
CA LYS A 341 -30.48 7.04 23.07
C LYS A 341 -29.39 6.79 24.12
N ASP A 342 -28.87 5.57 24.19
CA ASP A 342 -27.77 5.21 25.10
C ASP A 342 -26.37 5.53 24.53
N LEU A 343 -26.27 5.98 23.27
CA LEU A 343 -24.99 6.38 22.67
C LEU A 343 -24.28 7.46 23.49
N GLU A 344 -24.98 8.53 23.85
CA GLU A 344 -24.42 9.63 24.65
C GLU A 344 -23.90 9.17 26.02
N LYS A 345 -24.60 8.22 26.65
CA LYS A 345 -24.17 7.65 27.95
C LYS A 345 -22.90 6.82 27.82
N ASN A 346 -22.60 6.31 26.63
CA ASN A 346 -21.43 5.48 26.34
C ASN A 346 -20.30 6.25 25.64
N ARG A 347 -20.36 7.59 25.63
CA ARG A 347 -19.28 8.42 25.05
C ARG A 347 -17.94 8.22 25.75
N GLU A 348 -17.92 8.07 27.08
CA GLU A 348 -16.66 8.02 27.85
C GLU A 348 -15.87 6.73 27.58
N PRO A 349 -16.49 5.53 27.55
CA PRO A 349 -15.81 4.33 27.08
C PRO A 349 -15.17 4.47 25.68
N VAL A 350 -15.85 5.14 24.75
CA VAL A 350 -15.34 5.39 23.38
C VAL A 350 -14.15 6.34 23.41
N LEU A 351 -14.26 7.44 24.16
CA LEU A 351 -13.17 8.39 24.37
C LEU A 351 -11.95 7.72 25.00
N GLN A 352 -12.18 6.84 25.98
CA GLN A 352 -11.11 6.08 26.62
C GLN A 352 -10.43 5.13 25.61
N ALA A 353 -11.21 4.44 24.79
CA ALA A 353 -10.71 3.57 23.72
C ALA A 353 -9.90 4.33 22.66
N ILE A 354 -10.35 5.52 22.26
CA ILE A 354 -9.61 6.36 21.30
C ILE A 354 -8.29 6.85 21.92
N ARG A 355 -8.35 7.34 23.16
CA ARG A 355 -7.18 7.91 23.84
C ARG A 355 -6.15 6.84 24.20
N PHE A 356 -6.55 5.62 24.58
CA PHE A 356 -5.64 4.60 25.08
C PHE A 356 -5.45 3.42 24.12
N PRO A 357 -4.20 2.93 23.93
CA PRO A 357 -2.97 3.48 24.49
C PRO A 357 -2.59 4.81 23.81
N LEU A 358 -2.13 5.81 24.59
CA LEU A 358 -1.51 7.03 24.05
C LEU A 358 -0.09 6.77 23.54
N LEU A 359 0.40 5.54 23.73
CA LEU A 359 1.63 5.10 23.13
C LEU A 359 1.38 5.13 21.63
N CYS A 360 2.10 6.02 20.94
CA CYS A 360 2.51 5.68 19.60
C CYS A 360 3.11 4.29 19.74
N ALA A 361 2.60 3.33 18.98
CA ALA A 361 3.40 2.15 18.78
C ALA A 361 4.77 2.71 18.37
N PRO A 362 5.90 2.30 18.99
CA PRO A 362 7.17 2.54 18.33
C PRO A 362 6.92 2.08 16.89
N ALA A 363 7.25 2.95 15.93
CA ALA A 363 7.08 2.68 14.51
C ALA A 363 7.23 1.17 14.35
N PRO A 364 6.28 0.40 13.76
CA PRO A 364 6.69 -0.87 13.19
C PRO A 364 8.01 -0.53 12.52
N THR A 365 9.13 -1.07 13.04
CA THR A 365 10.40 -0.92 12.37
C THR A 365 10.04 -1.24 10.93
N PRO A 366 10.19 -0.28 9.98
CA PRO A 366 9.73 -0.48 8.61
C PRO A 366 10.16 -1.88 8.26
N PRO A 367 9.23 -2.77 7.81
CA PRO A 367 9.49 -4.19 7.70
C PRO A 367 10.91 -4.34 7.16
N PRO A 368 11.83 -4.93 7.95
CA PRO A 368 13.26 -4.65 7.87
C PRO A 368 13.63 -4.60 6.39
N VAL A 369 14.16 -3.46 5.91
CA VAL A 369 14.46 -3.24 4.47
C VAL A 369 15.06 -4.53 3.93
N ILE A 370 14.24 -5.28 3.19
CA ILE A 370 14.48 -6.72 3.05
C ILE A 370 15.67 -6.92 2.13
N CYS A 371 15.86 -5.97 1.23
CA CYS A 371 17.04 -5.79 0.41
C CYS A 371 18.16 -5.21 1.29
N ASN A 372 18.74 -6.03 2.17
CA ASN A 372 19.81 -5.68 3.12
C ASN A 372 21.14 -5.40 2.38
N GLY A 373 21.13 -4.42 1.48
CA GLY A 373 22.21 -4.12 0.53
C GLY A 373 22.22 -4.95 -0.76
N SER A 374 21.25 -5.85 -0.97
CA SER A 374 21.13 -6.59 -2.24
C SER A 374 20.69 -5.66 -3.36
N ARG A 375 21.31 -5.81 -4.53
CA ARG A 375 21.01 -4.99 -5.71
C ARG A 375 20.06 -5.74 -6.62
N HIS A 376 19.01 -5.06 -7.09
CA HIS A 376 18.04 -5.62 -8.03
C HIS A 376 17.61 -4.58 -9.06
N ASP A 377 17.41 -5.02 -10.29
CA ASP A 377 16.78 -4.26 -11.36
C ASP A 377 15.37 -4.84 -11.56
N ILE A 378 14.35 -4.04 -11.24
CA ILE A 378 12.97 -4.50 -11.15
C ILE A 378 12.15 -3.86 -12.25
N PHE A 379 11.54 -4.65 -13.11
CA PHE A 379 10.66 -4.17 -14.17
C PHE A 379 9.21 -4.55 -13.89
N PHE A 380 8.37 -3.54 -13.63
CA PHE A 380 6.94 -3.74 -13.43
C PHE A 380 6.24 -3.82 -14.80
N VAL A 381 5.42 -4.85 -14.99
CA VAL A 381 4.63 -5.06 -16.21
C VAL A 381 3.16 -5.08 -15.81
N VAL A 382 2.45 -3.99 -16.10
CA VAL A 382 1.14 -3.70 -15.50
C VAL A 382 0.05 -3.65 -16.55
N ASP A 383 -0.99 -4.45 -16.34
CA ASP A 383 -2.16 -4.49 -17.19
C ASP A 383 -2.96 -3.18 -17.11
N GLY A 384 -3.13 -2.51 -18.24
CA GLY A 384 -3.91 -1.29 -18.44
C GLY A 384 -5.22 -1.54 -19.19
N SER A 385 -5.65 -2.80 -19.30
CA SER A 385 -6.85 -3.17 -20.04
C SER A 385 -8.16 -2.76 -19.34
N ALA A 386 -9.22 -2.73 -20.13
CA ALA A 386 -10.55 -2.29 -19.73
C ALA A 386 -11.19 -3.14 -18.62
N SER A 387 -10.73 -4.38 -18.41
CA SER A 387 -11.27 -5.30 -17.40
C SER A 387 -11.00 -4.84 -15.97
N ILE A 388 -9.90 -4.12 -15.74
CA ILE A 388 -9.56 -3.58 -14.42
C ILE A 388 -10.52 -2.47 -14.03
N ASN A 389 -10.98 -1.63 -14.97
CA ASN A 389 -11.72 -0.39 -14.75
C ASN A 389 -10.90 0.71 -14.04
N SER A 390 -11.29 1.97 -14.23
CA SER A 390 -10.52 3.13 -13.75
C SER A 390 -10.37 3.15 -12.22
N HIS A 391 -11.41 2.80 -11.47
CA HIS A 391 -11.39 2.88 -10.01
C HIS A 391 -10.46 1.83 -9.39
N ASN A 392 -10.43 0.62 -9.94
CA ASN A 392 -9.47 -0.37 -9.49
C ASN A 392 -8.07 -0.09 -10.02
N PHE A 393 -7.93 0.53 -11.21
CA PHE A 393 -6.62 0.95 -11.70
C PHE A 393 -5.97 1.97 -10.77
N ASP A 394 -6.74 2.87 -10.15
CA ASP A 394 -6.24 3.75 -9.09
C ASP A 394 -5.67 2.96 -7.89
N LYS A 395 -6.28 1.82 -7.53
CA LYS A 395 -5.73 0.92 -6.50
C LYS A 395 -4.41 0.27 -6.93
N VAL A 396 -4.24 -0.05 -8.23
CA VAL A 396 -2.97 -0.54 -8.78
C VAL A 396 -1.89 0.54 -8.68
N LYS A 397 -2.20 1.79 -9.03
CA LYS A 397 -1.29 2.93 -8.94
C LYS A 397 -0.80 3.17 -7.52
N ASN A 398 -1.73 3.12 -6.55
CA ASN A 398 -1.41 3.21 -5.13
C ASN A 398 -0.50 2.05 -4.70
N PHE A 399 -0.89 0.81 -4.99
CA PHE A 399 -0.08 -0.38 -4.70
C PHE A 399 1.35 -0.27 -5.23
N LEU A 400 1.55 0.16 -6.48
CA LEU A 400 2.87 0.34 -7.08
C LEU A 400 3.68 1.40 -6.34
N SER A 401 3.09 2.57 -6.06
CA SER A 401 3.75 3.66 -5.32
C SER A 401 4.23 3.18 -3.93
N HIS A 402 3.42 2.38 -3.25
CA HIS A 402 3.72 1.91 -1.90
C HIS A 402 4.75 0.78 -1.92
N LEU A 403 4.67 -0.12 -2.92
CA LEU A 403 5.68 -1.14 -3.14
C LEU A 403 7.05 -0.51 -3.43
N ILE A 404 7.10 0.51 -4.29
CA ILE A 404 8.33 1.27 -4.57
C ILE A 404 8.92 1.87 -3.28
N THR A 405 8.07 2.40 -2.40
CA THR A 405 8.50 2.92 -1.09
C THR A 405 9.11 1.81 -0.23
N GLN A 406 8.45 0.65 -0.17
CA GLN A 406 8.91 -0.49 0.63
C GLN A 406 10.23 -1.07 0.11
N LEU A 407 10.50 -0.95 -1.20
CA LEU A 407 11.74 -1.39 -1.83
C LEU A 407 12.92 -0.42 -1.59
N SER A 408 12.67 0.81 -1.12
CA SER A 408 13.71 1.82 -0.83
C SER A 408 14.63 2.12 -2.02
N VAL A 409 14.03 2.53 -3.14
CA VAL A 409 14.68 2.84 -4.43
C VAL A 409 15.72 3.98 -4.32
N GLU A 410 15.75 4.73 -3.22
CA GLU A 410 16.72 5.81 -2.97
C GLU A 410 18.17 5.35 -2.73
N SER A 411 18.40 4.09 -2.38
CA SER A 411 19.76 3.55 -2.29
C SER A 411 20.14 2.98 -3.66
N SER A 412 21.35 3.25 -4.15
CA SER A 412 21.91 2.73 -5.44
C SER A 412 21.85 1.20 -5.64
N ALA A 413 21.21 0.48 -4.73
CA ALA A 413 20.88 -0.91 -4.78
C ALA A 413 19.68 -1.25 -5.69
N ILE A 414 18.61 -0.45 -5.73
CA ILE A 414 17.39 -0.83 -6.45
C ILE A 414 17.11 0.13 -7.61
N ASN A 415 17.01 -0.40 -8.84
CA ASN A 415 16.47 0.34 -9.97
C ASN A 415 15.10 -0.22 -10.33
N THR A 416 14.18 0.66 -10.72
CA THR A 416 12.85 0.24 -11.18
C THR A 416 12.52 0.82 -12.55
N GLY A 417 11.94 -0.02 -13.42
CA GLY A 417 11.31 0.36 -14.68
C GLY A 417 9.84 -0.05 -14.65
N LEU A 418 9.01 0.58 -15.48
CA LEU A 418 7.60 0.17 -15.62
C LEU A 418 7.12 0.28 -17.06
N MET A 419 6.37 -0.74 -17.47
CA MET A 419 5.60 -0.77 -18.69
C MET A 419 4.15 -1.08 -18.40
N GLN A 420 3.26 -0.35 -19.06
CA GLN A 420 1.84 -0.61 -19.07
C GLN A 420 1.46 -1.31 -20.38
N PHE A 421 0.60 -2.32 -20.31
CA PHE A 421 0.20 -3.09 -21.49
C PHE A 421 -1.31 -3.31 -21.57
N SER A 422 -1.82 -3.40 -22.80
CA SER A 422 -3.17 -3.89 -23.06
C SER A 422 -3.20 -4.64 -24.39
N LYS A 423 -3.44 -3.96 -25.51
CA LYS A 423 -3.20 -4.47 -26.87
C LYS A 423 -1.85 -3.96 -27.37
N GLU A 424 -1.31 -4.57 -28.42
CA GLU A 424 0.01 -4.26 -28.99
C GLU A 424 0.27 -2.75 -29.17
N ASP A 425 -0.67 -2.01 -29.78
CA ASP A 425 -0.55 -0.56 -30.01
C ASP A 425 -0.74 0.32 -28.76
N LEU A 426 -1.09 -0.30 -27.62
CA LEU A 426 -1.18 0.33 -26.30
C LEU A 426 -0.15 -0.25 -25.33
N THR A 427 0.93 -0.88 -25.79
CA THR A 427 2.04 -1.24 -24.91
C THR A 427 3.00 -0.06 -24.80
N THR A 428 3.11 0.53 -23.61
CA THR A 428 3.89 1.76 -23.37
C THR A 428 4.89 1.57 -22.24
N VAL A 429 6.16 1.93 -22.49
CA VAL A 429 7.15 2.11 -21.44
C VAL A 429 6.86 3.44 -20.75
N GLU A 430 6.55 3.40 -19.47
CA GLU A 430 6.23 4.57 -18.66
C GLU A 430 7.51 5.18 -18.07
N TRP A 431 8.47 4.33 -17.69
CA TRP A 431 9.84 4.73 -17.40
C TRP A 431 10.85 3.58 -17.46
N ASP A 432 12.09 3.94 -17.75
CA ASP A 432 13.25 3.05 -17.83
C ASP A 432 13.93 2.86 -16.45
N LEU A 433 14.80 1.86 -16.34
CA LEU A 433 15.52 1.53 -15.11
C LEU A 433 16.49 2.65 -14.70
N GLY A 434 16.59 2.91 -13.40
CA GLY A 434 17.64 3.77 -12.83
C GLY A 434 17.57 5.25 -13.22
N ARG A 435 16.48 5.68 -13.87
CA ARG A 435 16.31 7.02 -14.44
C ARG A 435 15.77 8.05 -13.44
N TYR A 436 15.04 7.60 -12.41
CA TYR A 436 14.28 8.45 -11.50
C TYR A 436 14.61 8.15 -10.04
N SER A 437 14.54 9.19 -9.19
CA SER A 437 14.59 9.01 -7.73
C SER A 437 13.36 8.27 -7.21
N GLU A 438 13.39 7.79 -5.97
CA GLU A 438 12.23 7.12 -5.35
C GLU A 438 11.00 8.04 -5.36
N ILE A 439 11.15 9.30 -4.94
CA ILE A 439 10.07 10.29 -4.94
C ILE A 439 9.49 10.49 -6.34
N GLU A 440 10.33 10.59 -7.37
CA GLU A 440 9.87 10.72 -8.76
C GLU A 440 9.17 9.46 -9.25
N THR A 441 9.71 8.28 -8.96
CA THR A 441 9.16 6.99 -9.39
C THR A 441 7.78 6.75 -8.75
N LYS A 442 7.64 7.04 -7.46
CA LYS A 442 6.35 7.02 -6.74
C LYS A 442 5.33 7.96 -7.38
N ASN A 443 5.74 9.20 -7.64
CA ASN A 443 4.87 10.18 -8.27
C ASN A 443 4.51 9.81 -9.71
N ASN A 444 5.39 9.16 -10.46
CA ASN A 444 5.12 8.67 -11.80
C ASN A 444 4.10 7.53 -11.76
N ALA A 445 4.24 6.58 -10.82
CA ALA A 445 3.25 5.52 -10.59
C ALA A 445 1.84 6.10 -10.32
N LEU A 446 1.74 7.14 -9.47
CA LEU A 446 0.48 7.84 -9.17
C LEU A 446 -0.06 8.67 -10.35
N LYS A 447 0.75 8.97 -11.36
CA LYS A 447 0.36 9.74 -12.56
C LYS A 447 0.09 8.88 -13.78
N LEU A 448 0.22 7.56 -13.67
CA LEU A 448 -0.09 6.64 -14.76
C LEU A 448 -1.47 6.92 -15.35
N ASN A 449 -1.52 7.02 -16.66
CA ASN A 449 -2.75 7.12 -17.43
C ASN A 449 -3.35 5.73 -17.58
N TYR A 450 -4.64 5.61 -17.34
CA TYR A 450 -5.37 4.36 -17.56
C TYR A 450 -5.64 4.17 -19.06
N GLN A 451 -5.02 3.18 -19.69
CA GLN A 451 -5.16 2.91 -21.13
C GLN A 451 -6.58 2.46 -21.54
N ALA A 452 -7.28 1.73 -20.68
CA ALA A 452 -8.61 1.16 -20.95
C ALA A 452 -8.68 0.34 -22.26
N GLY A 453 -7.61 -0.35 -22.62
CA GLY A 453 -7.55 -1.09 -23.88
C GLY A 453 -8.37 -2.38 -23.86
N THR A 454 -8.77 -2.87 -25.04
CA THR A 454 -9.80 -3.93 -25.15
C THR A 454 -9.27 -5.35 -25.04
N ARG A 455 -7.97 -5.54 -24.84
CA ARG A 455 -7.29 -6.85 -24.76
C ARG A 455 -6.23 -6.86 -23.67
N THR A 456 -5.73 -8.06 -23.39
CA THR A 456 -4.69 -8.33 -22.39
C THR A 456 -3.57 -9.13 -23.07
N GLU A 457 -2.60 -8.46 -23.67
CA GLU A 457 -1.54 -9.04 -24.51
C GLU A 457 -0.20 -9.04 -23.74
N ALA A 458 -0.19 -9.69 -22.57
CA ALA A 458 0.98 -9.77 -21.67
C ALA A 458 2.26 -10.29 -22.37
N GLY A 459 2.13 -11.23 -23.31
CA GLY A 459 3.28 -11.73 -24.07
C GLY A 459 4.03 -10.66 -24.87
N ASP A 460 3.34 -9.66 -25.40
CA ASP A 460 3.98 -8.55 -26.12
C ASP A 460 4.78 -7.66 -25.18
N ALA A 461 4.22 -7.37 -24.00
CA ALA A 461 4.92 -6.63 -22.95
C ALA A 461 6.18 -7.39 -22.48
N LEU A 462 6.04 -8.69 -22.17
CA LEU A 462 7.16 -9.53 -21.78
C LEU A 462 8.24 -9.63 -22.86
N THR A 463 7.86 -9.58 -24.14
CA THR A 463 8.81 -9.56 -25.25
C THR A 463 9.59 -8.25 -25.33
N HIS A 464 8.93 -7.11 -25.11
CA HIS A 464 9.59 -5.80 -25.10
C HIS A 464 10.59 -5.67 -23.95
N VAL A 465 10.28 -6.24 -22.78
CA VAL A 465 11.23 -6.27 -21.65
C VAL A 465 12.57 -6.94 -22.02
N ILE A 466 12.55 -7.88 -22.98
CA ILE A 466 13.72 -8.67 -23.42
C ILE A 466 14.56 -7.98 -24.51
N ASN A 467 13.92 -7.23 -25.42
CA ASN A 467 14.41 -7.00 -26.79
C ASN A 467 14.65 -5.53 -27.18
N GLU A 468 14.51 -4.58 -26.27
CA GLU A 468 14.89 -3.18 -26.50
C GLU A 468 16.15 -2.81 -25.74
#